data_AF-A0A1Y2ESZ6-F1
#
_entry.id   AF-A0A1Y2ESZ6-F1
#
_cell.length_a   1.000
_cell.length_b   1.000
_cell.length_c   1.000
_cell.angle_alpha   90.00
_cell.angle_beta   90.00
_cell.angle_gamma   90.00
#
_symmetry.space_group_name_H-M   'P 1'
#
loop_
_entity.id
_entity.type
_entity.pdbx_description
1 polymer ?
#
loop_
_entity_poly.entity_id
_entity_poly.type
_entity_poly.pdbx_seq_one_letter_code
_entity_poly.pdbx_strand_id
1 'polypeptide(L)' 'MHFTLKDILLFVIAFFLPPLAVFMKRGLLNDFWINLIFTLIGVVPGIIHGWYICFIYRDENYEAIKNDNQYHPINEE' A
#
# COMPACT_ATOMS: atom_id res chain seq x y z
N MET A 1 9.05 -9.66 -12.04
CA MET A 1 8.72 -8.99 -10.77
C MET A 1 10.02 -8.47 -10.18
N HIS A 2 10.31 -7.17 -10.35
CA HIS A 2 11.48 -6.56 -9.73
C HIS A 2 11.05 -6.01 -8.37
N PHE A 3 11.63 -6.55 -7.30
CA PHE A 3 11.40 -6.04 -5.94
C PHE A 3 12.32 -4.86 -5.71
N THR A 4 11.74 -3.69 -5.46
CA THR A 4 12.55 -2.51 -5.16
C THR A 4 13.01 -2.57 -3.70
N LEU A 5 14.11 -1.89 -3.38
CA LEU A 5 14.58 -1.74 -2.00
C LEU A 5 13.52 -1.07 -1.11
N LYS A 6 12.68 -0.21 -1.69
CA LYS A 6 11.54 0.40 -0.99
C LYS A 6 10.53 -0.66 -0.56
N ASP A 7 10.15 -1.57 -1.46
CA ASP A 7 9.19 -2.64 -1.12
C ASP A 7 9.70 -3.53 0.01
N ILE A 8 11.01 -3.86 -0.01
CA ILE A 8 11.66 -4.64 1.06
C ILE A 8 11.64 -3.88 2.39
N LEU A 9 11.98 -2.58 2.37
CA LEU A 9 11.93 -1.72 3.55
C LEU A 9 10.51 -1.64 4.12
N LEU A 10 9.50 -1.45 3.27
CA LEU A 10 8.10 -1.42 3.69
C LEU A 10 7.63 -2.76 4.27
N PHE A 11 8.12 -3.88 3.75
CA PHE A 11 7.82 -5.21 4.30
C PHE A 11 8.36 -5.39 5.73
N VAL A 12 9.58 -4.89 5.98
CA VAL A 12 10.20 -4.87 7.31
C VAL A 12 9.44 -3.93 8.24
N ILE A 13 9.10 -2.71 7.79
CA ILE A 13 8.32 -1.75 8.59
C ILE A 13 6.93 -2.32 8.90
N ALA A 14 6.28 -3.02 7.97
CA ALA A 14 4.96 -3.61 8.16
C ALA A 14 4.94 -4.68 9.26
N PHE A 15 6.08 -5.32 9.52
CA PHE A 15 6.22 -6.31 10.59
C PHE A 15 6.29 -5.66 11.99
N PHE A 16 7.06 -4.58 12.13
CA PHE A 16 7.22 -3.89 13.43
C PHE A 16 6.08 -2.91 13.72
N LEU A 17 5.67 -2.12 12.71
CA LEU A 17 4.62 -1.11 12.79
C LEU A 17 3.71 -1.22 11.55
N PRO A 18 2.77 -2.18 11.55
CA PRO A 18 1.84 -2.39 10.43
C PRO A 18 1.08 -1.12 9.99
N PRO A 19 0.55 -0.28 10.92
CA PRO A 19 -0.13 0.96 10.53
C PRO A 19 0.78 1.95 9.80
N LEU A 20 2.06 2.02 10.19
CA LEU A 20 3.02 2.96 9.61
C LEU A 20 3.38 2.59 8.17
N ALA A 21 3.56 1.30 7.88
CA ALA A 21 3.81 0.84 6.51
C ALA A 21 2.63 1.12 5.57
N VAL A 22 1.39 0.88 6.03
CA VAL A 22 0.18 1.20 5.25
C VAL A 22 0.04 2.70 5.05
N PHE A 23 0.35 3.51 6.06
CA PHE A 23 0.37 4.96 5.94
C PHE A 23 1.39 5.44 4.91
N MET A 24 2.60 4.87 4.89
CA MET A 24 3.62 5.27 3.90
C MET A 24 3.26 4.83 2.47
N LYS A 25 2.51 3.73 2.31
CA LYS A 25 2.10 3.22 0.98
C LYS A 25 0.84 3.91 0.44
N ARG A 26 -0.17 4.13 1.29
CA ARG A 26 -1.49 4.65 0.90
C ARG A 26 -1.84 6.04 1.43
N GLY A 27 -1.11 6.54 2.42
CA GLY A 27 -1.52 7.72 3.19
C GLY A 27 -2.60 7.40 4.24
N LEU A 28 -3.33 8.43 4.65
CA LEU A 28 -4.34 8.39 5.72
C LEU A 28 -5.72 7.88 5.25
N LEU A 29 -5.74 6.91 4.33
CA LEU A 29 -6.96 6.35 3.74
C LEU A 29 -7.61 5.32 4.66
N ASN A 30 -8.82 4.86 4.31
CA ASN A 30 -9.61 3.91 5.12
C ASN A 30 -8.84 2.65 5.53
N ASP A 31 -7.90 2.18 4.70
CA ASP A 31 -7.07 1.03 5.01
C ASP A 31 -6.12 1.26 6.19
N PHE A 32 -5.65 2.50 6.42
CA PHE A 32 -4.83 2.83 7.60
C PHE A 32 -5.64 2.63 8.89
N TRP A 33 -6.88 3.11 8.91
CA TRP A 33 -7.78 3.00 10.05
C TRP A 33 -8.19 1.56 10.32
N ILE A 34 -8.47 0.80 9.25
CA ILE A 34 -8.74 -0.64 9.34
C ILE A 34 -7.53 -1.38 9.91
N ASN A 35 -6.31 -1.08 9.43
CA ASN A 35 -5.11 -1.74 9.92
C ASN A 35 -4.79 -1.35 11.37
N LEU A 36 -5.11 -0.12 11.78
CA LEU A 36 -4.99 0.35 13.16
C LEU A 36 -5.93 -0.39 14.11
N ILE A 37 -7.20 -0.55 13.71
CA ILE A 37 -8.20 -1.32 14.49
C ILE A 37 -7.78 -2.79 14.59
N PHE A 38 -7.33 -3.40 13.49
CA PHE A 38 -6.82 -4.76 13.55
C PHE A 38 -5.62 -4.88 14.48
N THR A 39 -4.66 -3.97 14.41
CA THR A 39 -3.48 -3.98 15.30
C THR A 39 -3.87 -3.83 16.78
N LEU A 40 -4.94 -3.09 17.09
CA LEU A 40 -5.48 -2.94 18.45
C LEU A 40 -6.20 -4.19 18.97
N ILE A 41 -6.88 -4.95 18.11
CA ILE A 41 -7.58 -6.20 18.46
C ILE A 41 -6.60 -7.40 18.45
N GLY A 42 -5.55 -7.34 17.64
CA GLY A 42 -4.47 -8.32 17.57
C GLY A 42 -3.42 -7.95 16.52
N VAL A 43 -2.14 -8.01 16.90
CA VAL A 43 -1.04 -7.66 15.98
C VAL A 43 -0.99 -8.56 14.74
N VAL A 44 -1.36 -9.84 14.86
CA VAL A 44 -1.30 -10.82 13.76
C VAL A 44 -2.18 -10.42 12.55
N PRO A 45 -3.49 -10.15 12.69
CA PRO A 45 -4.30 -9.70 11.56
C PRO A 45 -3.83 -8.36 10.98
N GLY A 46 -3.24 -7.47 11.78
CA GLY A 46 -2.65 -6.21 11.30
C GLY A 46 -1.39 -6.40 10.43
N ILE A 47 -0.53 -7.38 10.77
CA ILE A 47 0.66 -7.72 9.97
C ILE A 47 0.24 -8.31 8.62
N ILE A 48 -0.68 -9.28 8.62
CA ILE A 48 -1.24 -9.87 7.38
C ILE A 48 -1.89 -8.76 6.54
N HIS A 49 -2.65 -7.89 7.21
CA HIS A 49 -3.15 -6.59 6.77
C HIS A 49 -2.14 -5.84 5.88
N GLY A 50 -1.07 -5.40 6.53
CA GLY A 50 -0.02 -4.57 5.95
C GLY A 50 0.76 -5.26 4.83
N TRP A 51 1.04 -6.55 4.93
CA TRP A 51 1.72 -7.30 3.87
C TRP A 51 0.85 -7.48 2.63
N TYR A 52 -0.44 -7.78 2.79
CA TYR A 52 -1.38 -7.86 1.67
C TYR A 52 -1.41 -6.54 0.89
N ILE A 53 -1.53 -5.41 1.61
CA ILE A 53 -1.46 -4.08 1.02
C ILE A 53 -0.12 -3.85 0.28
N CYS A 54 1.01 -4.19 0.89
CA CYS A 54 2.32 -3.97 0.29
C CYS A 54 2.53 -4.80 -0.99
N PHE A 55 1.95 -6.01 -1.05
CA PHE A 55 2.03 -6.89 -2.22
C PHE A 55 1.14 -6.42 -3.37
N ILE A 56 -0.12 -6.08 -3.08
CA ILE A 56 -1.09 -5.74 -4.13
C ILE A 56 -0.85 -4.34 -4.71
N TYR A 57 -0.37 -3.39 -3.90
CA TYR A 57 -0.05 -2.03 -4.34
C TYR A 57 1.44 -1.85 -4.61
N ARG A 58 2.07 -2.76 -5.37
CA ARG A 58 3.43 -2.49 -5.88
C ARG A 58 3.43 -1.23 -6.76
N ASP A 59 4.54 -0.49 -6.74
CA ASP A 59 4.69 0.77 -7.49
C ASP A 59 4.33 0.59 -8.97
N GLU A 60 4.62 -0.56 -9.59
CA GLU A 60 4.22 -0.87 -10.98
C GLU A 60 2.70 -0.87 -11.20
N ASN A 61 1.92 -1.42 -10.26
CA ASN A 61 0.46 -1.44 -10.35
C ASN A 61 -0.11 -0.05 -10.07
N TYR A 62 0.50 0.70 -9.14
CA TYR A 62 0.10 2.08 -8.85
C TYR A 62 0.35 3.00 -10.06
N GLU A 63 1.53 2.92 -10.67
CA GLU A 63 1.86 3.69 -11.87
C GLU A 63 1.04 3.25 -13.10
N ALA A 64 0.64 1.98 -13.20
CA ALA A 64 -0.28 1.51 -14.24
C ALA A 64 -1.69 2.08 -14.06
N ILE A 65 -2.26 2.02 -12.85
CA ILE A 65 -3.58 2.60 -12.53
C ILE A 65 -3.57 4.13 -12.68
N LYS A 66 -2.46 4.77 -12.30
CA LYS A 66 -2.28 6.21 -12.44
C LYS A 66 -2.13 6.61 -13.90
N ASN A 67 -1.33 5.93 -14.71
CA ASN A 67 -1.22 6.23 -16.14
C ASN A 67 -2.54 6.01 -16.90
N ASP A 68 -3.27 4.93 -16.60
CA ASP A 68 -4.56 4.64 -17.21
C ASP A 68 -5.59 5.76 -16.91
N ASN A 69 -5.70 6.18 -15.65
CA ASN A 69 -6.53 7.32 -15.25
C ASN A 69 -5.98 8.70 -15.66
N GLN A 70 -4.77 8.77 -16.23
CA GLN A 70 -4.18 10.01 -16.78
C GLN A 70 -4.29 10.09 -18.30
N TYR A 71 -4.77 9.04 -18.99
CA TYR A 71 -5.11 9.08 -20.41
C TYR A 71 -6.58 9.46 -20.61
N HIS A 72 -6.88 10.75 -20.48
CA HIS A 72 -7.94 11.38 -21.24
C HIS A 72 -7.24 12.29 -22.27
N PRO A 73 -6.97 11.85 -23.51
CA PRO A 73 -6.52 12.75 -24.55
C PRO A 73 -7.61 13.81 -24.74
N ILE A 74 -7.31 15.04 -24.30
CA ILE A 74 -8.03 16.25 -24.67
C ILE A 74 -7.63 16.63 -26.10
N ASN A 75 -8.01 15.80 -27.05
CA ASN A 75 -7.94 16.06 -28.49
C ASN A 75 -8.74 15.01 -29.25
N GLU A 76 -10.03 14.90 -28.89
CA GLU A 76 -11.07 14.67 -29.89
C GLU A 76 -11.60 16.06 -30.29
N GLU A 77 -10.86 16.74 -31.17
CA GLU A 77 -11.43 17.80 -32.03
C GLU A 77 -12.01 17.15 -33.29
#